data_AF-A0A6M0AMR8-F1
#
_entry.id   AF-A0A6M0AMR8-F1
#
_cell.length_a   1.000
_cell.length_b   1.000
_cell.length_c   1.000
_cell.angle_alpha   90.00
_cell.angle_beta   90.00
_cell.angle_gamma   90.00
#
_symmetry.space_group_name_H-M   'P 1'
#
loop_
_entity.id
_entity.type
_entity.pdbx_description
1 polymer ?
#
loop_
_entity_poly.entity_id
_entity_poly.type
_entity_poly.pdbx_seq_one_letter_code
_entity_poly.pdbx_strand_id
1 'polypeptide(L)'
;MTYVVDKQKDQRLVHSGVSWHNFKSIQAGFVNSPGIRLFYYRGEVEILAVSQEHEAFSGVIALLLGTYFVEKQIEFTPTGSFTQEKEGEASAQADQSYLIGRSSGVIADLSIEVVFTSG
;
A
#
# COMPACT_ATOMS: atom_id res chain seq x y z
N MET A 1 -17.84 7.82 32.52
CA MET A 1 -17.79 6.76 31.49
C MET A 1 -17.02 7.31 30.30
N THR A 2 -15.70 7.17 30.28
CA THR A 2 -14.89 7.44 29.09
C THR A 2 -15.00 6.19 28.22
N TYR A 3 -15.70 6.30 27.10
CA TYR A 3 -15.65 5.27 26.08
C TYR A 3 -14.21 5.26 25.55
N VAL A 4 -13.47 4.20 25.87
CA VAL A 4 -12.27 3.87 25.10
C VAL A 4 -12.81 3.47 23.73
N VAL A 5 -12.82 4.42 22.79
CA VAL A 5 -12.96 4.07 21.38
C VAL A 5 -11.76 3.16 21.11
N ASP A 6 -12.01 1.88 20.92
CA ASP A 6 -10.99 0.96 20.48
C ASP A 6 -10.39 1.56 19.21
N LYS A 7 -9.12 1.98 19.28
CA LYS A 7 -8.44 2.54 18.12
C LYS A 7 -8.53 1.49 17.03
N GLN A 8 -9.11 1.84 15.87
CA GLN A 8 -9.12 0.93 14.73
C GLN A 8 -7.66 0.56 14.44
N LYS A 9 -7.29 -0.68 14.75
CA LYS A 9 -6.01 -1.28 14.37
C LYS A 9 -6.16 -1.84 12.97
N ASP A 10 -5.04 -1.95 12.27
CA ASP A 10 -5.01 -2.60 10.98
C ASP A 10 -5.54 -4.04 11.09
N GLN A 11 -6.41 -4.43 10.18
CA GLN A 11 -6.95 -5.80 10.12
C GLN A 11 -6.42 -6.49 8.88
N ARG A 12 -5.83 -7.67 9.06
CA ARG A 12 -5.21 -8.46 8.00
C ARG A 12 -5.88 -9.83 7.88
N LEU A 13 -6.32 -10.17 6.68
CA LEU A 13 -6.80 -11.49 6.31
C LEU A 13 -5.93 -12.04 5.18
N VAL A 14 -5.43 -13.27 5.34
CA VAL A 14 -4.66 -13.97 4.30
C VAL A 14 -5.37 -15.25 3.89
N HIS A 15 -5.47 -15.50 2.59
CA HIS A 15 -6.05 -16.71 2.03
C HIS A 15 -5.28 -17.21 0.82
N SER A 16 -4.93 -18.49 0.80
CA SER A 16 -4.15 -19.13 -0.27
C SER A 16 -5.03 -19.98 -1.19
N GLY A 17 -4.54 -20.28 -2.40
CA GLY A 17 -5.24 -21.11 -3.40
C GLY A 17 -6.13 -20.31 -4.36
N VAL A 18 -5.96 -18.99 -4.43
CA VAL A 18 -6.76 -18.11 -5.28
C VAL A 18 -6.08 -17.94 -6.65
N SER A 19 -6.79 -18.22 -7.74
CA SER A 19 -6.26 -17.92 -9.08
C SER A 19 -6.17 -16.41 -9.31
N TRP A 20 -5.27 -15.98 -10.20
CA TRP A 20 -5.18 -14.57 -10.60
C TRP A 20 -6.52 -14.00 -11.07
N HIS A 21 -7.27 -14.78 -11.85
CA HIS A 21 -8.61 -14.39 -12.32
C HIS A 21 -9.56 -14.13 -11.15
N ASN A 22 -9.64 -15.05 -10.19
CA ASN A 22 -10.50 -14.89 -9.01
C ASN A 22 -10.06 -13.70 -8.15
N PHE A 23 -8.75 -13.47 -8.02
CA PHE A 23 -8.23 -12.29 -7.34
C PHE A 23 -8.70 -10.99 -8.01
N LYS A 24 -8.62 -10.87 -9.35
CA LYS A 24 -9.11 -9.68 -10.06
C LYS A 24 -10.62 -9.48 -9.89
N SER A 25 -11.40 -10.56 -9.80
CA SER A 25 -12.83 -10.48 -9.46
C SER A 25 -13.07 -9.96 -8.03
N ILE A 26 -12.29 -10.43 -7.05
CA ILE A 26 -12.33 -9.92 -5.68
C ILE A 26 -11.96 -8.42 -5.69
N GLN A 27 -10.86 -8.05 -6.34
CA GLN A 27 -10.39 -6.67 -6.43
C GLN A 27 -11.43 -5.71 -7.03
N ALA A 28 -12.12 -6.13 -8.09
CA ALA A 28 -13.20 -5.35 -8.68
C ALA A 28 -14.36 -5.10 -7.69
N GLY A 29 -14.65 -6.07 -6.80
CA GLY A 29 -15.68 -5.93 -5.76
C GLY A 29 -15.35 -4.89 -4.69
N PHE A 30 -14.08 -4.59 -4.46
CA PHE A 30 -13.61 -3.65 -3.43
C PHE A 30 -13.23 -2.26 -3.96
N VAL A 31 -13.41 -1.97 -5.25
CA VAL A 31 -12.97 -0.70 -5.88
C VAL A 31 -13.50 0.57 -5.18
N ASN A 32 -14.68 0.48 -4.54
CA ASN A 32 -15.32 1.58 -3.82
C ASN A 32 -15.24 1.44 -2.29
N SER A 33 -14.32 0.62 -1.77
CA SER A 33 -14.12 0.39 -0.34
C SER A 33 -12.90 1.18 0.17
N PRO A 34 -13.07 2.44 0.61
CA PRO A 34 -11.96 3.23 1.10
C PRO A 34 -11.30 2.56 2.32
N GLY A 35 -9.96 2.61 2.37
CA GLY A 35 -9.19 1.99 3.44
C GLY A 35 -9.04 0.47 3.34
N ILE A 36 -9.59 -0.18 2.30
CA ILE A 36 -9.29 -1.59 1.99
C ILE A 36 -8.23 -1.65 0.90
N ARG A 37 -7.15 -2.39 1.17
CA ARG A 37 -6.09 -2.71 0.22
C ARG A 37 -6.06 -4.21 -0.04
N LEU A 38 -5.79 -4.58 -1.28
CA LEU A 38 -5.80 -5.97 -1.73
C LEU A 38 -4.47 -6.30 -2.39
N PHE A 39 -3.85 -7.37 -1.92
CA PHE A 39 -2.58 -7.86 -2.44
C PHE A 39 -2.75 -9.27 -2.97
N TYR A 40 -1.94 -9.60 -3.97
CA TYR A 40 -1.81 -10.93 -4.54
C TYR A 40 -0.36 -11.30 -4.68
N TYR A 41 0.00 -12.52 -4.28
CA TYR A 41 1.28 -13.12 -4.63
C TYR A 41 1.15 -14.63 -4.83
N ARG A 42 1.31 -15.11 -6.08
CA ARG A 42 1.39 -16.53 -6.45
C ARG A 42 0.34 -17.43 -5.77
N GLY A 43 -0.90 -16.99 -5.77
CA GLY A 43 -2.02 -17.75 -5.23
C GLY A 43 -2.45 -17.35 -3.81
N GLU A 44 -1.70 -16.48 -3.15
CA GLU A 44 -2.05 -15.88 -1.88
C GLU A 44 -2.70 -14.51 -2.08
N VAL A 45 -3.83 -14.30 -1.42
CA VAL A 45 -4.52 -13.01 -1.36
C VAL A 45 -4.43 -12.48 0.07
N GLU A 46 -4.04 -11.22 0.20
CA GLU A 46 -4.12 -10.48 1.45
C GLU A 46 -5.17 -9.36 1.31
N ILE A 47 -6.03 -9.24 2.30
CA ILE A 47 -6.92 -8.08 2.50
C ILE A 47 -6.42 -7.34 3.73
N LEU A 48 -6.09 -6.06 3.55
CA LEU A 48 -5.64 -5.17 4.60
C LEU A 48 -6.64 -4.02 4.75
N ALA A 49 -7.22 -3.88 5.94
CA ALA A 49 -7.92 -2.67 6.33
C ALA A 49 -6.94 -1.74 7.05
N VAL A 50 -6.64 -0.58 6.47
CA VAL A 50 -5.69 0.38 7.04
C VAL A 50 -6.38 1.34 8.02
N SER A 51 -5.73 1.59 9.14
CA SER A 51 -6.18 2.55 10.14
C SER A 51 -5.83 4.00 9.78
N GLN A 52 -6.51 4.95 10.41
CA GLN A 52 -6.16 6.37 10.28
C GLN A 52 -4.73 6.66 10.78
N GLU A 53 -4.29 5.97 11.84
CA GLU A 53 -2.91 6.11 12.34
C GLU A 53 -1.91 5.64 11.29
N HIS A 54 -2.17 4.51 10.65
CA HIS A 54 -1.33 3.99 9.58
C HIS A 54 -1.16 5.02 8.44
N GLU A 55 -2.25 5.58 7.95
CA GLU A 55 -2.22 6.62 6.92
C GLU A 55 -1.47 7.88 7.38
N ALA A 56 -1.61 8.27 8.65
CA ALA A 56 -0.88 9.42 9.20
C ALA A 56 0.64 9.18 9.21
N PHE A 57 1.11 8.00 9.62
CA PHE A 57 2.54 7.67 9.61
C PHE A 57 3.10 7.56 8.18
N SER A 58 2.35 6.95 7.26
CA SER A 58 2.69 6.92 5.83
C SER A 58 2.87 8.34 5.28
N GLY A 59 1.96 9.26 5.60
CA GLY A 59 2.05 10.67 5.21
C GLY A 59 3.26 11.40 5.78
N VAL A 60 3.63 11.14 7.04
CA VAL A 60 4.85 11.71 7.65
C VAL A 60 6.11 11.22 6.92
N ILE A 61 6.20 9.93 6.60
CA ILE A 61 7.31 9.38 5.84
C ILE A 61 7.38 10.03 4.45
N ALA A 62 6.23 10.21 3.81
CA ALA A 62 6.16 10.86 2.50
C ALA A 62 6.74 12.28 2.52
N LEU A 63 6.38 13.06 3.55
CA LEU A 63 6.89 14.42 3.75
C LEU A 63 8.40 14.41 3.96
N LEU A 64 8.91 13.56 4.86
CA LEU A 64 10.34 13.48 5.16
C LEU A 64 11.18 13.10 3.94
N LEU A 65 10.72 12.13 3.15
CA LEU A 65 11.41 11.73 1.94
C LEU A 65 11.32 12.79 0.84
N GLY A 66 10.16 13.42 0.68
CA GLY A 66 10.02 14.55 -0.23
C GLY A 66 11.00 15.68 0.09
N THR A 67 11.11 16.06 1.36
CA THR A 67 12.10 17.05 1.82
C THR A 67 13.53 16.58 1.52
N TYR A 68 13.87 15.34 1.85
CA TYR A 68 15.20 14.79 1.59
C TYR A 68 15.56 14.81 0.09
N PHE A 69 14.65 14.37 -0.78
CA PHE A 69 14.88 14.35 -2.22
C PHE A 69 15.10 15.77 -2.76
N VAL A 70 14.32 16.74 -2.31
CA VAL A 70 14.48 18.16 -2.68
C VAL A 70 15.85 18.69 -2.22
N GLU A 71 16.21 18.49 -0.96
CA GLU A 71 17.49 18.96 -0.41
C GLU A 71 18.71 18.33 -1.10
N LYS A 72 18.57 17.08 -1.53
CA LYS A 72 19.63 16.36 -2.26
C LYS A 72 19.57 16.55 -3.77
N GLN A 73 18.64 17.35 -4.28
CA GLN A 73 18.41 17.55 -5.72
C GLN A 73 18.22 16.22 -6.48
N ILE A 74 17.58 15.25 -5.84
CA ILE A 74 17.18 13.99 -6.45
C ILE A 74 15.86 14.25 -7.17
N GLU A 75 15.81 14.00 -8.48
CA GLU A 75 14.56 14.03 -9.22
C GLU A 75 13.70 12.83 -8.81
N PHE A 76 12.44 13.07 -8.47
CA PHE A 76 11.52 12.03 -8.03
C PHE A 76 10.08 12.32 -8.45
N THR A 77 9.31 11.26 -8.66
CA THR A 77 7.86 11.32 -8.86
C THR A 77 7.18 10.43 -7.83
N PRO A 78 6.43 11.00 -6.85
CA PRO A 78 5.66 10.21 -5.91
C PRO A 78 4.51 9.50 -6.63
N THR A 79 4.43 8.19 -6.48
CA THR A 79 3.36 7.33 -7.02
C THR A 79 2.44 6.79 -5.93
N GLY A 80 2.76 7.01 -4.65
CA GLY A 80 1.89 6.69 -3.51
C GLY A 80 1.48 5.21 -3.49
N SER A 81 0.18 4.95 -3.32
CA SER A 81 -0.42 3.60 -3.30
C SER A 81 -0.91 3.10 -4.66
N PHE A 82 -0.31 3.61 -5.75
CA PHE A 82 -0.61 3.11 -7.09
C PHE A 82 -0.33 1.61 -7.19
N THR A 83 -1.29 0.86 -7.75
CA THR A 83 -1.17 -0.59 -7.87
C THR A 83 -0.08 -0.96 -8.88
N GLN A 84 0.86 -1.79 -8.43
CA GLN A 84 1.88 -2.39 -9.27
C GLN A 84 1.52 -3.87 -9.48
N GLU A 85 1.48 -4.29 -10.75
CA GLU A 85 1.06 -5.64 -11.10
C GLU A 85 2.08 -6.36 -11.99
N LYS A 86 2.20 -7.66 -11.75
CA LYS A 86 2.78 -8.63 -12.67
C LYS A 86 1.73 -9.71 -12.90
N GLU A 87 1.15 -9.71 -14.09
CA GLU A 87 0.01 -10.57 -14.42
C GLU A 87 0.29 -12.04 -14.08
N GLY A 88 -0.64 -12.68 -13.37
CA GLY A 88 -0.54 -14.07 -12.94
C GLY A 88 0.37 -14.31 -11.73
N GLU A 89 1.13 -13.30 -11.28
CA GLU A 89 2.14 -13.47 -10.23
C GLU A 89 1.91 -12.55 -9.03
N ALA A 90 1.71 -11.25 -9.25
CA ALA A 90 1.66 -10.28 -8.16
C ALA A 90 0.75 -9.08 -8.45
N SER A 91 0.12 -8.55 -7.41
CA SER A 91 -0.55 -7.25 -7.38
C SER A 91 -0.33 -6.67 -6.00
N ALA A 92 0.26 -5.48 -5.92
CA ALA A 92 0.62 -4.88 -4.64
C ALA A 92 0.48 -3.35 -4.67
N GLN A 93 0.21 -2.78 -3.49
CA GLN A 93 0.10 -1.34 -3.28
C GLN A 93 0.98 -0.95 -2.09
N ALA A 94 2.04 -0.18 -2.35
CA ALA A 94 2.87 0.34 -1.29
C ALA A 94 2.16 1.45 -0.49
N ASP A 95 2.60 1.69 0.73
CA ASP A 95 2.20 2.90 1.47
C ASP A 95 2.71 4.16 0.80
N GLN A 96 3.99 4.13 0.42
CA GLN A 96 4.61 5.16 -0.41
C GLN A 96 5.42 4.47 -1.50
N SER A 97 5.38 5.04 -2.70
CA SER A 97 6.25 4.62 -3.79
C SER A 97 6.71 5.80 -4.61
N TYR A 98 7.86 5.65 -5.26
CA TYR A 98 8.51 6.70 -6.02
C TYR A 98 9.18 6.15 -7.27
N LEU A 99 9.10 6.92 -8.34
CA LEU A 99 10.00 6.81 -9.48
C LEU A 99 11.15 7.78 -9.27
N ILE A 100 12.39 7.36 -9.51
CA ILE A 100 13.59 8.18 -9.29
C ILE A 100 14.22 8.51 -10.64
N GLY A 101 14.47 9.81 -10.89
CA GLY A 101 15.05 10.30 -12.15
C GLY A 101 14.11 10.19 -13.36
N ARG A 102 12.81 9.95 -13.15
CA ARG A 102 11.80 9.82 -14.22
C ARG A 102 10.40 10.22 -13.76
N SER A 103 9.59 10.65 -14.72
CA SER A 103 8.23 11.12 -14.52
C SER A 103 7.13 10.08 -14.78
N SER A 104 7.48 8.93 -15.35
CA SER A 104 6.54 7.84 -15.62
C SER A 104 7.23 6.47 -15.60
N GLY A 105 6.45 5.44 -15.27
CA GLY A 105 6.92 4.06 -15.14
C GLY A 105 5.83 3.20 -14.50
N VAL A 106 5.85 1.90 -14.82
CA VAL A 106 4.87 0.93 -14.29
C VAL A 106 5.32 0.39 -12.93
N ILE A 107 6.63 0.23 -12.74
CA ILE A 107 7.23 -0.29 -11.52
C ILE A 107 8.01 0.82 -10.84
N ALA A 108 7.76 1.03 -9.55
CA ALA A 108 8.45 2.02 -8.73
C ALA A 108 9.92 1.62 -8.49
N ASP A 109 10.78 2.62 -8.35
CA ASP A 109 12.20 2.45 -8.01
C ASP A 109 12.40 2.33 -6.49
N LEU A 110 11.49 2.92 -5.73
CA LEU A 110 11.42 2.84 -4.28
C LEU A 110 9.98 2.55 -3.83
N SER A 111 9.82 1.56 -2.97
CA SER A 111 8.55 1.22 -2.31
C SER A 111 8.76 1.12 -0.80
N ILE A 112 7.79 1.58 -0.03
CA ILE A 112 7.83 1.65 1.42
C ILE A 112 6.53 1.09 1.96
N GLU A 113 6.65 0.24 2.96
CA GLU A 113 5.53 -0.34 3.72
C GLU A 113 5.68 0.05 5.19
N VAL A 114 4.60 0.52 5.80
CA VAL A 114 4.51 0.83 7.22
C VAL A 114 3.91 -0.37 7.92
N VAL A 115 4.72 -1.08 8.70
CA VAL A 115 4.25 -2.27 9.42
C VAL A 115 4.04 -1.94 10.89
N PHE A 116 2.80 -1.94 11.34
CA PHE A 116 2.48 -1.92 12.77
C PHE A 116 2.61 -3.32 13.34
N THR A 117 3.55 -3.49 14.26
CA THR A 117 3.60 -4.67 15.11
C THR A 117 3.08 -4.31 16.49
N SER A 118 2.28 -5.18 17.09
CA SER A 118 1.99 -5.09 18.52
C SER A 118 3.27 -5.45 19.26
N GLY A 119 4.03 -4.43 19.67
CA GLY A 119 5.03 -4.60 20.73
C GLY A 119 4.35 -5.04 22.03
#